data_AF-A0A486TQP4-F1
#
_entry.id   AF-A0A486TQP4-F1
#
_cell.length_a   1.000
_cell.length_b   1.000
_cell.length_c   1.000
_cell.angle_alpha   90.00
_cell.angle_beta   90.00
_cell.angle_gamma   90.00
#
_symmetry.space_group_name_H-M   'P 1'
#
loop_
_entity.id
_entity.type
_entity.pdbx_description
1 polymer ?
#
loop_
_entity_poly.entity_id
_entity_poly.type
_entity_poly.pdbx_seq_one_letter_code
_entity_poly.pdbx_strand_id
1 'polypeptide(L)'
;MARKNVAEPSVPDGINAAPEPTESGTIQVQPVRRFMDGDIFRTPADDPFHVSRLRAAELKGNGLVTIAGEVPDNKMNRAPETKG
;
A
#
# COMPACT_ATOMS: atom_id res chain seq x y z
N MET A 1 -33.92 36.73 -2.22
CA MET A 1 -32.74 36.54 -1.34
C MET A 1 -32.70 35.05 -0.99
N ALA A 2 -31.76 34.24 -1.50
CA ALA A 2 -30.36 34.01 -1.07
C ALA A 2 -30.23 32.68 -0.28
N ARG A 3 -29.06 32.03 -0.36
CA ARG A 3 -28.81 30.57 -0.28
C ARG A 3 -28.48 30.02 1.15
N LYS A 4 -28.60 28.68 1.29
CA LYS A 4 -27.60 27.71 1.85
C LYS A 4 -27.50 27.45 3.38
N ASN A 5 -27.84 26.23 3.82
CA ASN A 5 -27.20 25.48 4.95
C ASN A 5 -27.47 23.96 4.75
N VAL A 6 -26.49 23.15 4.29
CA VAL A 6 -25.65 22.21 5.07
C VAL A 6 -26.44 21.23 5.95
N ALA A 7 -26.49 19.97 5.51
CA ALA A 7 -26.52 18.79 6.37
C ALA A 7 -25.69 17.71 5.66
N GLU A 8 -24.55 17.38 6.26
CA GLU A 8 -23.65 16.30 5.86
C GLU A 8 -24.40 14.96 5.75
N PRO A 9 -24.18 14.15 4.71
CA PRO A 9 -24.50 12.74 4.81
C PRO A 9 -23.43 12.07 5.68
N SER A 10 -23.87 11.65 6.86
CA SER A 10 -23.20 10.74 7.79
C SER A 10 -22.40 9.68 7.03
N VAL A 11 -21.07 9.71 7.18
CA VAL A 11 -20.20 8.60 6.81
C VAL A 11 -20.59 7.39 7.66
N PRO A 12 -20.91 6.23 7.07
CA PRO A 12 -21.02 5.01 7.85
C PRO A 12 -19.59 4.52 8.16
N ASP A 13 -19.20 4.65 9.41
CA ASP A 13 -18.14 3.85 10.01
C ASP A 13 -18.47 2.37 9.85
N GLY A 14 -17.54 1.60 9.29
CA GLY A 14 -17.57 0.14 9.38
C GLY A 14 -17.88 -0.60 8.09
N ILE A 15 -17.01 -0.47 7.09
CA ILE A 15 -16.41 -1.67 6.50
C ILE A 15 -14.89 -1.48 6.47
N ASN A 16 -14.18 -2.37 7.16
CA ASN A 16 -12.80 -2.67 6.83
C ASN A 16 -12.82 -3.31 5.44
N ALA A 17 -12.72 -2.50 4.39
CA ALA A 17 -12.55 -2.98 3.03
C ALA A 17 -11.35 -2.28 2.39
N ALA A 18 -10.17 -2.64 2.86
CA ALA A 18 -9.04 -2.82 1.96
C ALA A 18 -8.68 -4.31 2.06
N PRO A 19 -8.60 -5.07 0.94
CA PRO A 19 -8.02 -4.60 -0.32
C PRO A 19 -8.85 -4.96 -1.56
N GLU A 20 -9.11 -3.98 -2.44
CA GLU A 20 -9.20 -4.27 -3.88
C GLU A 20 -7.90 -3.79 -4.53
N PRO A 21 -6.93 -4.68 -4.82
CA PRO A 21 -5.75 -4.29 -5.57
C PRO A 21 -5.97 -4.66 -7.03
N THR A 22 -6.42 -3.71 -7.85
CA THR A 22 -6.30 -3.89 -9.31
C THR A 22 -5.97 -2.61 -10.07
N GLU A 23 -5.18 -1.71 -9.46
CA GLU A 23 -4.35 -0.83 -10.27
C GLU A 23 -3.02 -1.57 -10.53
N SER A 24 -2.88 -2.14 -11.72
CA SER A 24 -1.86 -3.14 -12.12
C SER A 24 -0.37 -2.75 -11.95
N GLY A 25 -0.07 -1.66 -11.23
CA GLY A 25 1.28 -1.13 -10.99
C GLY A 25 1.56 -0.63 -9.56
N THR A 26 0.60 -0.69 -8.62
CA THR A 26 0.84 -0.30 -7.22
C THR A 26 0.98 -1.51 -6.29
N ILE A 27 1.71 -1.32 -5.19
CA ILE A 27 1.99 -2.32 -4.15
C ILE A 27 1.68 -1.67 -2.82
N GLN A 28 1.00 -2.41 -1.95
CA GLN A 28 0.75 -1.97 -0.59
C GLN A 28 1.99 -2.21 0.28
N VAL A 29 2.38 -1.24 1.08
CA VAL A 29 3.56 -1.29 1.95
C VAL A 29 3.24 -0.77 3.35
N GLN A 30 3.88 -1.36 4.36
CA GLN A 30 3.76 -1.00 5.77
C GLN A 30 5.07 -0.36 6.24
N PRO A 31 5.05 0.83 6.88
CA PRO A 31 6.25 1.39 7.51
C PRO A 31 6.83 0.47 8.59
N VAL A 32 8.15 0.30 8.60
CA VAL A 32 8.88 -0.49 9.62
C VAL A 32 9.56 0.42 10.64
N ARG A 33 9.92 1.63 10.21
CA ARG A 33 10.48 2.67 11.07
C ARG A 33 9.97 4.03 10.63
N ARG A 34 10.24 5.03 11.45
CA ARG A 34 9.82 6.41 11.18
C ARG A 34 10.61 7.00 10.00
N PHE A 35 9.93 7.56 8.99
CA PHE A 35 10.58 8.23 7.86
C PHE A 35 9.69 9.31 7.24
N MET A 36 10.28 10.22 6.47
CA MET A 36 9.54 11.27 5.75
C MET A 36 9.23 10.83 4.32
N ASP A 37 7.98 11.00 3.91
CA ASP A 37 7.49 10.80 2.55
C ASP A 37 6.87 12.11 2.05
N GLY A 38 7.68 12.92 1.36
CA GLY A 38 7.31 14.29 1.04
C GLY A 38 7.06 15.09 2.32
N ASP A 39 5.84 15.61 2.47
CA ASP A 39 5.41 16.38 3.65
C ASP A 39 4.79 15.50 4.75
N ILE A 40 4.63 14.19 4.52
CA ILE A 40 4.00 13.28 5.48
C ILE A 40 5.09 12.55 6.27
N PHE A 41 4.94 12.53 7.59
CA PHE A 41 5.79 11.75 8.46
C PHE A 41 5.17 10.38 8.71
N ARG A 42 5.78 9.32 8.15
CA ARG A 42 5.31 7.95 8.27
C ARG A 42 5.88 7.25 9.49
N THR A 43 5.07 6.50 10.21
CA THR A 43 5.47 5.72 11.39
C THR A 43 5.00 4.27 11.32
N PRO A 44 5.63 3.35 12.07
CA PRO A 44 5.20 1.94 12.07
C PRO A 44 3.76 1.69 12.51
N ALA A 45 3.16 2.65 13.22
CA ALA A 45 1.77 2.58 13.68
C ALA A 45 0.76 3.08 12.64
N ASP A 46 1.23 3.65 11.52
CA ASP A 46 0.36 4.10 10.44
C ASP A 46 -0.21 2.89 9.67
N ASP A 47 -1.34 3.08 9.01
CA ASP A 47 -1.91 2.05 8.15
C ASP A 47 -1.06 1.78 6.89
N PRO A 48 -1.16 0.57 6.30
CA PRO A 48 -0.52 0.27 5.04
C PRO A 48 -0.97 1.22 3.92
N PHE A 49 -0.04 1.61 3.05
CA PHE A 49 -0.31 2.56 1.96
C PHE A 49 0.19 2.03 0.61
N HIS A 50 -0.38 2.54 -0.48
CA HIS A 50 -0.05 2.10 -1.83
C HIS A 50 1.03 2.99 -2.45
N VAL A 51 2.03 2.36 -3.06
CA VAL A 51 3.09 3.03 -3.83
C VAL A 51 3.34 2.30 -5.15
N SER A 52 4.04 2.93 -6.09
CA SER A 52 4.47 2.24 -7.32
C SER A 52 5.46 1.11 -7.01
N ARG A 53 5.56 0.11 -7.91
CA ARG A 53 6.52 -1.01 -7.74
C ARG A 53 7.96 -0.56 -7.54
N LEU A 54 8.42 0.41 -8.35
CA LEU A 54 9.78 0.96 -8.24
C LEU A 54 10.00 1.56 -6.86
N ARG A 55 9.04 2.38 -6.40
CA ARG A 55 9.12 3.03 -5.10
C ARG A 55 9.08 2.04 -3.94
N ALA A 56 8.27 0.99 -4.04
CA ALA A 56 8.27 -0.09 -3.05
C ALA A 56 9.63 -0.77 -2.94
N ALA A 57 10.30 -1.04 -4.07
CA ALA A 57 11.62 -1.66 -4.09
C ALA A 57 12.68 -0.76 -3.43
N GLU A 58 12.65 0.54 -3.71
CA GLU A 58 13.54 1.53 -3.08
C GLU A 58 13.31 1.61 -1.56
N LEU A 59 12.07 1.78 -1.12
CA LEU A 59 11.75 1.89 0.31
C LEU A 59 12.08 0.59 1.07
N LYS A 60 11.82 -0.58 0.46
CA LYS A 60 12.18 -1.89 1.03
C LYS A 60 13.69 -2.08 1.07
N GLY A 61 14.41 -1.74 0.00
CA GLY A 61 15.87 -1.83 -0.06
C GLY A 61 16.57 -0.96 0.98
N ASN A 62 15.95 0.17 1.32
CA ASN A 62 16.38 1.04 2.42
C ASN A 62 15.84 0.62 3.80
N GLY A 63 15.11 -0.50 3.92
CA GLY A 63 14.54 -0.97 5.20
C GLY A 63 13.57 0.02 5.85
N LEU A 64 12.89 0.86 5.07
CA LEU A 64 11.91 1.83 5.57
C LEU A 64 10.50 1.20 5.66
N VAL A 65 10.19 0.30 4.74
CA VAL A 65 8.89 -0.37 4.64
C VAL A 65 9.05 -1.88 4.39
N THR A 66 8.00 -2.62 4.70
CA THR A 66 7.77 -4.01 4.25
C THR A 66 6.61 -4.04 3.27
N ILE A 67 6.61 -4.99 2.34
CA ILE A 67 5.46 -5.20 1.45
C ILE A 67 4.33 -5.80 2.29
N ALA A 68 3.19 -5.13 2.32
CA ALA A 68 1.97 -5.58 2.98
C ALA A 68 1.07 -6.24 1.94
N GLY A 69 0.56 -7.43 2.25
CA GLY A 69 -0.25 -8.23 1.31
C GLY A 69 0.54 -9.30 0.55
N GLU A 70 -0.19 -10.19 -0.13
CA GLU A 70 0.40 -11.25 -0.95
C GLU A 70 1.18 -10.63 -2.11
N VAL A 71 2.50 -10.79 -2.08
CA VAL A 71 3.32 -10.60 -3.27
C VAL A 71 2.79 -11.59 -4.31
N PRO A 72 2.39 -11.16 -5.52
CA PRO A 72 1.92 -12.08 -6.53
C PRO A 72 2.97 -13.16 -6.74
N ASP A 73 2.59 -14.41 -6.46
CA ASP A 73 3.48 -15.54 -6.53
C ASP A 73 4.06 -15.62 -7.94
N ASN A 74 5.36 -15.35 -8.08
CA ASN A 74 5.99 -15.34 -9.40
C ASN A 74 6.18 -16.79 -9.85
N LYS A 75 5.17 -17.32 -10.56
CA LYS A 75 5.17 -18.68 -11.12
C LYS A 75 6.31 -18.96 -12.12
N MET A 76 7.12 -17.96 -12.50
CA MET A 76 8.33 -18.15 -13.31
C MET A 76 9.58 -18.53 -12.51
N ASN A 77 9.56 -18.55 -11.17
CA ASN A 77 10.69 -19.05 -10.37
C ASN A 77 10.69 -20.59 -10.28
N ARG A 78 10.37 -21.29 -11.37
CA ARG A 78 10.64 -22.73 -11.47
C ARG A 78 12.04 -22.87 -12.01
N ALA A 79 12.98 -23.28 -11.16
CA ALA A 79 14.31 -23.69 -11.63
C ALA A 79 14.11 -24.74 -12.74
N PRO A 80 14.83 -24.65 -13.87
CA PRO A 80 14.71 -25.64 -14.92
C PRO A 80 15.04 -27.01 -14.33
N GLU A 81 14.12 -27.96 -14.43
CA GLU A 81 14.34 -29.34 -14.02
C GLU A 81 15.41 -29.92 -14.96
N THR A 82 16.66 -29.98 -14.47
CA THR A 82 17.70 -30.77 -15.14
C THR A 82 17.35 -32.24 -14.91
N LYS A 83 16.75 -32.88 -15.92
CA LYS A 83 16.71 -34.35 -15.99
C LYS A 83 18.16 -34.85 -16.11
N GLY A 84 18.66 -35.42 -15.02
CA GLY A 84 19.84 -36.29 -15.00
C GLY A 84 19.42 -37.75 -15.10
#